data_AF-A0A536AIB5-F1
#
_entry.id   AF-A0A536AIB5-F1
#
_cell.length_a   1.000
_cell.length_b   1.000
_cell.length_c   1.000
_cell.angle_alpha   90.00
_cell.angle_beta   90.00
_cell.angle_gamma   90.00
#
_symmetry.space_group_name_H-M   'P 1'
#
loop_
_entity.id
_entity.type
_entity.pdbx_description
1 polymer ?
#
loop_
_entity_poly.entity_id
_entity_poly.type
_entity_poly.pdbx_seq_one_letter_code
_entity_poly.pdbx_strand_id
1 'polypeptide(L)'
;MRLELDRDAIVPGDLLWATLTISNTNDHDVKWTAGGCRIPGLVEALPLLPNAGRHWPGVLGSFKSWALKYPESYAYFVDETSWVYGGGACPAAQFTETLPAGGTLRSRWVWNGFTSNAASGSRPAPGGAMEIAGSFYLGESRSPTQLRVLVPIRVTGAHDPYITAGAALDRAFDDGRLARWLEARPTPATSGAGGAGDIVGGIKLEGNIWRVLAAQKTLVPDYRSSEIEVRLDARDGRVVSVVER
;
A
#
# COMPACT_ATOMS: atom_id res chain seq x y z
N MET A 1 10.62 -17.91 5.30
CA MET A 1 9.19 -17.50 5.38
C MET A 1 8.44 -18.17 4.24
N ARG A 2 7.22 -18.65 4.49
CA ARG A 2 6.37 -19.35 3.52
C ARG A 2 4.96 -18.77 3.59
N LEU A 3 4.35 -18.54 2.43
CA LEU A 3 2.95 -18.17 2.29
C LEU A 3 2.26 -19.25 1.46
N GLU A 4 1.10 -19.70 1.94
CA GLU A 4 0.31 -20.74 1.28
C GLU A 4 -1.10 -20.21 1.08
N LEU A 5 -1.64 -20.36 -0.13
CA LEU A 5 -3.02 -20.04 -0.44
C LEU A 5 -3.83 -21.35 -0.47
N ASP A 6 -5.09 -21.31 -0.06
CA ASP A 6 -5.98 -22.49 -0.15
C ASP A 6 -6.31 -22.89 -1.59
N ARG A 7 -6.15 -21.94 -2.53
CA ARG A 7 -6.30 -22.10 -3.97
C ARG A 7 -5.50 -21.04 -4.72
N ASP A 8 -5.28 -21.28 -6.01
CA ASP A 8 -4.51 -20.42 -6.92
C ASP A 8 -5.40 -19.48 -7.78
N ALA A 9 -6.72 -19.61 -7.67
CA ALA A 9 -7.67 -18.75 -8.37
C ALA A 9 -8.97 -18.48 -7.57
N ILE A 10 -9.53 -17.28 -7.72
CA ILE A 10 -10.81 -16.88 -7.11
C ILE A 10 -11.67 -16.04 -8.06
N VAL A 11 -13.00 -16.08 -7.88
CA VAL A 11 -13.87 -14.98 -8.33
C VAL A 11 -14.01 -13.93 -7.22
N PRO A 12 -14.21 -12.64 -7.54
CA PRO A 12 -14.55 -11.65 -6.53
C PRO A 12 -15.80 -12.06 -5.73
N GLY A 13 -15.71 -12.05 -4.40
CA GLY A 13 -16.73 -12.58 -3.50
C GLY A 13 -16.39 -13.94 -2.90
N ASP A 14 -15.50 -14.72 -3.51
CA ASP A 14 -14.96 -15.92 -2.87
C ASP A 14 -14.08 -15.54 -1.69
N LEU A 15 -14.15 -16.34 -0.61
CA LEU A 15 -13.16 -16.29 0.44
C LEU A 15 -11.90 -17.02 -0.02
N LEU A 16 -10.79 -16.29 -0.07
CA LEU A 16 -9.43 -16.81 -0.19
C LEU A 16 -8.79 -16.85 1.19
N TRP A 17 -8.36 -18.04 1.60
CA TRP A 17 -7.57 -18.18 2.83
C TRP A 17 -6.09 -18.24 2.50
N ALA A 18 -5.29 -17.54 3.29
CA ALA A 18 -3.83 -17.56 3.23
C ALA A 18 -3.24 -17.94 4.60
N THR A 19 -2.24 -18.82 4.60
CA THR A 19 -1.45 -19.16 5.79
C THR A 19 -0.05 -18.61 5.63
N LEU A 20 0.34 -17.72 6.54
CA LEU A 20 1.70 -17.21 6.64
C LEU A 20 2.46 -17.97 7.73
N THR A 21 3.57 -18.58 7.36
CA THR A 21 4.48 -19.29 8.28
C THR A 21 5.84 -18.60 8.30
N ILE A 22 6.27 -18.17 9.48
CA ILE A 22 7.58 -17.57 9.74
C ILE A 22 8.37 -18.52 10.62
N SER A 23 9.54 -18.98 10.16
CA SER A 23 10.43 -19.84 10.93
C SER A 23 11.78 -19.16 11.09
N ASN A 24 12.27 -19.10 12.32
CA ASN A 24 13.64 -18.69 12.61
C ASN A 24 14.58 -19.87 12.38
N THR A 25 15.26 -19.87 11.24
CA THR A 25 16.20 -20.94 10.85
C THR A 25 17.62 -20.70 11.38
N ASN A 26 17.83 -19.64 12.16
CA ASN A 26 19.11 -19.38 12.81
C ASN A 26 19.27 -20.22 14.08
N ASP A 27 20.50 -20.28 14.58
CA ASP A 27 20.89 -20.90 15.85
C ASP A 27 20.72 -19.98 17.07
N HIS A 28 20.24 -18.75 16.85
CA HIS A 28 20.02 -17.74 17.89
C HIS A 28 18.64 -17.08 17.76
N ASP A 29 18.21 -16.46 18.86
CA ASP A 29 16.95 -15.74 18.96
C ASP A 29 16.96 -14.47 18.08
N VAL A 30 15.82 -14.17 17.48
CA VAL A 30 15.65 -12.96 16.67
C VAL A 30 14.56 -12.06 17.24
N LYS A 31 14.82 -10.75 17.27
CA LYS A 31 13.79 -9.76 17.60
C LYS A 31 12.92 -9.46 16.39
N TRP A 32 11.65 -9.21 16.60
CA TRP A 32 10.71 -8.79 15.56
C TRP A 32 9.65 -7.84 16.09
N THR A 33 8.99 -7.11 15.19
CA THR A 33 7.96 -6.13 15.54
C THR A 33 6.57 -6.74 15.39
N ALA A 34 5.83 -6.78 16.48
CA ALA A 34 4.44 -7.24 16.60
C ALA A 34 3.47 -6.06 16.85
N GLY A 35 2.17 -6.35 16.82
CA GLY A 35 1.11 -5.36 17.02
C GLY A 35 0.81 -4.54 15.76
N GLY A 36 -0.08 -3.55 15.86
CA GLY A 36 -0.60 -2.86 14.68
C GLY A 36 -1.31 -3.82 13.72
N CYS A 37 -1.31 -3.50 12.43
CA CYS A 37 -1.87 -4.38 11.39
C CYS A 37 -0.95 -5.58 11.05
N ARG A 38 -0.04 -6.00 11.94
CA ARG A 38 1.13 -6.84 11.62
C ARG A 38 1.27 -8.13 12.46
N ILE A 39 0.19 -8.86 12.76
CA ILE A 39 0.23 -9.88 13.84
C ILE A 39 0.16 -11.32 13.30
N PRO A 40 1.21 -12.17 13.43
CA PRO A 40 2.64 -11.88 13.57
C PRO A 40 3.28 -11.40 12.24
N GLY A 41 2.48 -11.14 11.21
CA GLY A 41 2.93 -10.60 9.92
C GLY A 41 1.79 -9.84 9.26
N LEU A 42 1.95 -9.48 8.00
CA LEU A 42 0.92 -8.80 7.21
C LEU A 42 0.71 -9.55 5.90
N VAL A 43 -0.55 -9.84 5.55
CA VAL A 43 -0.91 -10.42 4.26
C VAL A 43 -1.76 -9.43 3.47
N GLU A 44 -1.34 -9.14 2.24
CA GLU A 44 -1.99 -8.17 1.37
C GLU A 44 -2.06 -8.71 -0.06
N ALA A 45 -3.15 -8.40 -0.77
CA ALA A 45 -3.21 -8.59 -2.22
C ALA A 45 -2.67 -7.34 -2.90
N LEU A 46 -1.60 -7.53 -3.68
CA LEU A 46 -1.06 -6.53 -4.59
C LEU A 46 -1.58 -6.84 -5.99
N PRO A 47 -2.20 -5.89 -6.69
CA PRO A 47 -2.24 -6.02 -8.13
C PRO A 47 -0.81 -5.90 -8.63
N LEU A 48 -0.49 -6.70 -9.64
CA LEU A 48 0.67 -6.41 -10.46
C LEU A 48 0.47 -4.98 -10.98
N LEU A 49 1.31 -4.04 -10.55
CA LEU A 49 1.30 -2.67 -11.08
C LEU A 49 1.81 -2.75 -12.51
N PRO A 50 0.94 -2.90 -13.52
CA PRO A 50 1.39 -3.45 -14.79
C PRO A 50 2.11 -2.39 -15.63
N ASN A 51 1.99 -1.12 -15.25
CA ASN A 51 2.52 -0.01 -16.02
C ASN A 51 2.81 1.18 -15.12
N ALA A 52 4.11 1.42 -14.85
CA ALA A 52 4.58 2.62 -14.18
C ALA A 52 4.30 3.89 -15.01
N GLY A 53 3.84 3.80 -16.25
CA GLY A 53 3.65 4.91 -17.17
C GLY A 53 4.97 5.40 -17.75
N ARG A 54 4.98 6.63 -18.29
CA ARG A 54 6.24 7.20 -18.82
C ARG A 54 7.21 7.56 -17.69
N HIS A 55 8.49 7.59 -18.01
CA HIS A 55 9.51 8.10 -17.11
C HIS A 55 9.43 9.64 -17.02
N TRP A 56 9.65 10.18 -15.82
CA TRP A 56 9.77 11.62 -15.58
C TRP A 56 11.11 11.91 -14.90
N PRO A 57 11.83 12.95 -15.32
CA PRO A 57 13.08 13.33 -14.68
C PRO A 57 12.85 14.07 -13.35
N GLY A 58 13.91 14.18 -12.56
CA GLY A 58 13.97 15.07 -11.39
C GLY A 58 12.93 14.74 -10.31
N VAL A 59 12.39 15.80 -9.69
CA VAL A 59 11.45 15.70 -8.55
C VAL A 59 10.18 14.92 -8.90
N LEU A 60 9.68 15.04 -10.13
CA LEU A 60 8.48 14.34 -10.59
C LEU A 60 8.73 12.82 -10.65
N GLY A 61 9.89 12.41 -11.14
CA GLY A 61 10.32 11.01 -11.13
C GLY A 61 10.45 10.42 -9.73
N SER A 62 11.05 11.17 -8.80
CA SER A 62 11.18 10.77 -7.40
C SER A 62 9.81 10.64 -6.71
N PHE A 63 8.93 11.62 -6.86
CA PHE A 63 7.57 11.57 -6.34
C PHE A 63 6.78 10.40 -6.94
N LYS A 64 6.86 10.20 -8.26
CA LYS A 64 6.18 9.11 -8.95
C LYS A 64 6.64 7.75 -8.46
N SER A 65 7.95 7.56 -8.32
CA SER A 65 8.54 6.33 -7.80
C SER A 65 8.09 6.05 -6.37
N TRP A 66 8.02 7.08 -5.53
CA TRP A 66 7.47 6.99 -4.18
C TRP A 66 5.99 6.60 -4.18
N ALA A 67 5.16 7.32 -4.94
CA ALA A 67 3.72 7.11 -5.04
C ALA A 67 3.37 5.72 -5.59
N LEU A 68 4.21 5.17 -6.47
CA LEU A 68 4.07 3.81 -7.02
C LEU A 68 4.73 2.72 -6.18
N LYS A 69 5.59 3.05 -5.21
CA LYS A 69 6.19 2.08 -4.27
C LYS A 69 5.16 1.60 -3.25
N TYR A 70 4.21 2.48 -2.91
CA TYR A 70 3.10 2.21 -2.01
C TYR A 70 1.80 2.57 -2.71
N PRO A 71 1.45 1.93 -3.84
CA PRO A 71 0.13 2.09 -4.37
C PRO A 71 -0.82 1.61 -3.26
N GLU A 72 -1.87 2.35 -2.93
CA GLU A 72 -2.77 1.92 -1.85
C GLU A 72 -3.14 0.44 -2.06
N SER A 73 -2.85 -0.37 -1.03
CA SER A 73 -2.99 -1.83 -1.07
C SER A 73 -4.40 -2.15 -1.55
N TYR A 74 -4.50 -2.80 -2.70
CA TYR A 74 -5.80 -2.94 -3.32
C TYR A 74 -6.68 -3.87 -2.49
N ALA A 75 -6.13 -4.84 -1.75
CA ALA A 75 -6.93 -5.70 -0.90
C ALA A 75 -6.22 -6.08 0.40
N TYR A 76 -6.87 -5.78 1.52
CA TYR A 76 -6.41 -6.20 2.84
C TYR A 76 -6.98 -7.57 3.17
N PHE A 77 -6.10 -8.49 3.55
CA PHE A 77 -6.56 -9.66 4.25
C PHE A 77 -6.84 -9.27 5.69
N VAL A 78 -7.88 -9.88 6.26
CA VAL A 78 -8.18 -9.79 7.68
C VAL A 78 -7.61 -11.04 8.33
N ASP A 79 -6.92 -10.90 9.46
CA ASP A 79 -6.47 -12.08 10.20
C ASP A 79 -7.70 -12.88 10.70
N GLU A 80 -7.56 -14.21 10.81
CA GLU A 80 -8.66 -15.10 11.17
C GLU A 80 -9.33 -14.70 12.49
N THR A 81 -8.55 -14.20 13.47
CA THR A 81 -9.11 -13.80 14.76
C THR A 81 -9.99 -12.56 14.61
N SER A 82 -9.52 -11.52 13.91
CA SER A 82 -10.31 -10.30 13.66
C SER A 82 -11.52 -10.54 12.76
N TRP A 83 -11.42 -11.49 11.82
CA TRP A 83 -12.53 -11.86 10.94
C TRP A 83 -13.71 -12.44 11.72
N VAL A 84 -13.43 -13.35 12.65
CA VAL A 84 -14.45 -13.98 13.51
C VAL A 84 -15.21 -12.95 14.36
N TYR A 85 -14.56 -11.85 14.74
CA TYR A 85 -15.16 -10.79 15.56
C TYR A 85 -15.78 -9.64 14.76
N GLY A 86 -15.92 -9.76 13.44
CA GLY A 86 -16.67 -8.78 12.63
C GLY A 86 -15.90 -7.50 12.28
N GLY A 87 -14.58 -7.56 12.24
CA GLY A 87 -13.70 -6.46 11.84
C GLY A 87 -13.23 -5.63 13.03
N GLY A 88 -11.91 -5.45 13.12
CA GLY A 88 -11.26 -4.64 14.14
C GLY A 88 -10.33 -3.62 13.49
N ALA A 89 -10.33 -2.40 14.02
CA ALA A 89 -9.20 -1.51 13.80
C ALA A 89 -7.94 -2.20 14.34
N CYS A 90 -6.83 -2.09 13.62
CA CYS A 90 -5.57 -2.64 14.09
C CYS A 90 -5.23 -2.08 15.48
N PRO A 91 -4.68 -2.89 16.40
CA PRO A 91 -4.24 -2.39 17.70
C PRO A 91 -3.31 -1.18 17.53
N ALA A 92 -3.57 -0.09 18.26
CA ALA A 92 -2.73 1.11 18.19
C ALA A 92 -1.31 0.86 18.73
N ALA A 93 -1.11 -0.23 19.49
CA ALA A 93 0.16 -0.60 20.07
C ALA A 93 1.03 -1.41 19.10
N GLN A 94 2.31 -1.05 19.01
CA GLN A 94 3.37 -1.86 18.42
C GLN A 94 4.38 -2.23 19.50
N PHE A 95 4.88 -3.45 19.47
CA PHE A 95 5.79 -3.97 20.47
C PHE A 95 6.86 -4.85 19.82
N THR A 96 8.00 -4.97 20.50
CA THR A 96 9.09 -5.84 20.05
C THR A 96 8.97 -7.17 20.78
N GLU A 97 8.94 -8.26 20.02
CA GLU A 97 8.92 -9.63 20.52
C GLU A 97 10.22 -10.36 20.15
N THR A 98 10.43 -11.53 20.77
CA THR A 98 11.54 -12.43 20.46
C THR A 98 10.99 -13.73 19.90
N LEU A 99 11.50 -14.15 18.74
CA LEU A 99 11.27 -15.48 18.18
C LEU A 99 12.50 -16.35 18.48
N PRO A 100 12.36 -17.41 19.30
CA PRO A 100 13.49 -18.26 19.67
C PRO A 100 14.20 -18.90 18.46
N ALA A 101 15.45 -19.32 18.65
CA ALA A 101 16.14 -20.18 17.68
C ALA A 101 15.29 -21.42 17.34
N GLY A 102 15.11 -21.73 16.05
CA GLY A 102 14.22 -22.80 15.58
C GLY A 102 12.72 -22.55 15.77
N GLY A 103 12.34 -21.43 16.41
CA GLY A 103 10.95 -21.07 16.66
C GLY A 103 10.16 -20.81 15.38
N THR A 104 8.84 -21.04 15.44
CA THR A 104 7.94 -20.80 14.32
C THR A 104 6.69 -20.05 14.77
N LEU A 105 6.28 -19.07 13.97
CA LEU A 105 5.03 -18.35 14.07
C LEU A 105 4.15 -18.72 12.87
N ARG A 106 2.86 -18.86 13.12
CA ARG A 106 1.88 -19.15 12.07
C ARG A 106 0.67 -18.26 12.27
N SER A 107 0.18 -17.69 11.17
CA SER A 107 -1.08 -16.98 11.13
C SER A 107 -1.87 -17.31 9.89
N ARG A 108 -3.18 -17.15 10.03
CA ARG A 108 -4.14 -17.40 8.96
C ARG A 108 -4.94 -16.14 8.70
N TRP A 109 -5.20 -15.89 7.43
CA TRP A 109 -5.72 -14.64 6.90
C TRP A 109 -6.78 -14.96 5.87
N VAL A 110 -7.80 -14.10 5.77
CA VAL A 110 -8.88 -14.23 4.80
C VAL A 110 -9.06 -12.95 4.01
N TRP A 111 -9.31 -13.13 2.72
CA TRP A 111 -9.71 -12.07 1.82
C TRP A 111 -10.98 -12.49 1.09
N ASN A 112 -11.94 -11.59 0.95
CA ASN A 112 -13.23 -11.86 0.28
C ASN A 112 -13.23 -11.52 -1.23
N GLY A 113 -12.06 -11.27 -1.83
CA GLY A 113 -11.98 -10.92 -3.25
C GLY A 113 -12.41 -9.49 -3.58
N PHE A 114 -12.63 -8.62 -2.57
CA PHE A 114 -12.91 -7.20 -2.77
C PHE A 114 -11.68 -6.36 -2.52
N THR A 115 -11.47 -5.35 -3.36
CA THR A 115 -10.53 -4.30 -3.05
C THR A 115 -11.17 -3.29 -2.10
N SER A 116 -10.50 -2.95 -1.00
CA SER A 116 -11.06 -2.05 0.02
C SER A 116 -9.99 -1.13 0.61
N ASN A 117 -10.31 0.17 0.70
CA ASN A 117 -9.67 1.11 1.60
C ASN A 117 -10.76 1.94 2.32
N ALA A 118 -10.51 2.32 3.57
CA ALA A 118 -11.41 3.09 4.42
C ALA A 118 -11.93 4.39 3.76
N ALA A 119 -11.19 4.97 2.81
CA ALA A 119 -11.57 6.18 2.10
C ALA A 119 -12.24 5.95 0.73
N SER A 120 -12.03 4.78 0.10
CA SER A 120 -12.44 4.52 -1.30
C SER A 120 -13.66 3.60 -1.45
N GLY A 121 -14.10 2.99 -0.35
CA GLY A 121 -15.15 1.98 -0.36
C GLY A 121 -14.65 0.62 -0.81
N SER A 122 -15.57 -0.34 -0.93
CA SER A 122 -15.28 -1.71 -1.37
C SER A 122 -15.78 -1.92 -2.79
N ARG A 123 -14.94 -2.49 -3.67
CA ARG A 123 -15.34 -2.92 -5.02
C ARG A 123 -14.77 -4.31 -5.35
N PRO A 124 -15.35 -5.06 -6.29
CA PRO A 124 -14.79 -6.33 -6.73
C PRO A 124 -13.34 -6.16 -7.23
N ALA A 125 -12.46 -7.11 -6.90
CA ALA A 125 -11.11 -7.12 -7.44
C ALA A 125 -11.13 -7.29 -8.96
N PRO A 126 -10.24 -6.58 -9.69
CA PRO A 126 -10.15 -6.73 -11.12
C PRO A 126 -9.65 -8.12 -11.50
N GLY A 127 -10.18 -8.65 -12.59
CA GLY A 127 -9.72 -9.88 -13.19
C GLY A 127 -8.32 -9.75 -13.77
N GLY A 128 -7.52 -10.79 -13.59
CA GLY A 128 -6.12 -10.77 -13.99
C GLY A 128 -5.23 -11.55 -13.03
N ALA A 129 -3.93 -11.49 -13.29
CA ALA A 129 -2.93 -11.98 -12.35
C ALA A 129 -2.71 -10.93 -11.24
N MET A 130 -2.61 -11.40 -10.02
CA MET A 130 -2.26 -10.62 -8.83
C MET A 130 -1.20 -11.37 -8.02
N GLU A 131 -0.56 -10.68 -7.09
CA GLU A 131 0.36 -11.29 -6.13
C GLU A 131 -0.18 -11.12 -4.72
N ILE A 132 -0.22 -12.20 -3.96
CA ILE A 132 -0.44 -12.13 -2.52
C ILE A 132 0.92 -12.01 -1.84
N ALA A 133 1.11 -10.96 -1.06
CA ALA A 133 2.32 -10.70 -0.32
C ALA A 133 2.15 -11.06 1.14
N GLY A 134 3.07 -11.88 1.66
CA GLY A 134 3.28 -12.06 3.09
C GLY A 134 4.49 -11.26 3.53
N SER A 135 4.34 -10.40 4.54
CA SER A 135 5.41 -9.56 5.09
C SER A 135 5.67 -9.87 6.56
N PHE A 136 6.94 -9.84 6.95
CA PHE A 136 7.40 -9.98 8.33
C PHE A 136 8.43 -8.89 8.65
N TYR A 137 8.38 -8.31 9.85
CA TYR A 137 9.19 -7.14 10.20
C TYR A 137 10.20 -7.53 11.28
N LEU A 138 11.42 -7.83 10.84
CA LEU A 138 12.54 -8.22 11.70
C LEU A 138 13.16 -6.99 12.36
N GLY A 139 13.59 -7.12 13.62
CA GLY A 139 14.23 -6.04 14.37
C GLY A 139 13.26 -5.16 15.15
N GLU A 140 13.78 -4.06 15.68
CA GLU A 140 13.05 -3.15 16.56
C GLU A 140 12.15 -2.17 15.78
N SER A 141 11.05 -1.75 16.40
CA SER A 141 9.98 -0.96 15.76
C SER A 141 10.43 0.36 15.11
N ARG A 142 11.55 0.96 15.57
CA ARG A 142 12.08 2.21 15.02
C ARG A 142 12.78 2.04 13.66
N SER A 143 13.27 0.84 13.35
CA SER A 143 13.98 0.55 12.09
C SER A 143 13.90 -0.94 11.73
N PRO A 144 12.70 -1.48 11.48
CA PRO A 144 12.56 -2.89 11.15
C PRO A 144 13.01 -3.17 9.70
N THR A 145 13.62 -4.33 9.50
CA THR A 145 13.85 -4.91 8.17
C THR A 145 12.62 -5.70 7.74
N GLN A 146 12.00 -5.31 6.63
CA GLN A 146 10.88 -6.04 6.06
C GLN A 146 11.37 -7.23 5.22
N LEU A 147 11.00 -8.44 5.63
CA LEU A 147 11.09 -9.65 4.83
C LEU A 147 9.76 -9.83 4.07
N ARG A 148 9.82 -10.27 2.81
CA ARG A 148 8.64 -10.41 1.95
C ARG A 148 8.68 -11.73 1.17
N VAL A 149 7.53 -12.38 1.04
CA VAL A 149 7.28 -13.51 0.14
C VAL A 149 6.06 -13.18 -0.72
N LEU A 150 6.09 -13.60 -1.99
CA LEU A 150 5.02 -13.35 -2.96
C LEU A 150 4.51 -14.70 -3.47
N VAL A 151 3.20 -14.83 -3.60
CA VAL A 151 2.54 -15.98 -4.22
C VAL A 151 1.58 -15.46 -5.29
N PRO A 152 1.68 -15.93 -6.55
CA PRO A 152 0.75 -15.50 -7.59
C PRO A 152 -0.65 -16.06 -7.35
N ILE A 153 -1.67 -15.30 -7.76
CA ILE A 153 -3.07 -15.72 -7.81
C ILE A 153 -3.74 -15.22 -9.08
N ARG A 154 -4.74 -15.94 -9.57
CA ARG A 154 -5.62 -15.49 -10.65
C ARG A 154 -6.97 -15.04 -10.11
N VAL A 155 -7.39 -13.81 -10.43
CA VAL A 155 -8.78 -13.37 -10.25
C VAL A 155 -9.54 -13.58 -11.57
N THR A 156 -10.60 -14.37 -11.55
CA THR A 156 -11.43 -14.74 -12.72
C THR A 156 -12.60 -13.76 -12.92
N GLY A 157 -12.32 -12.46 -12.79
CA GLY A 157 -13.28 -11.37 -13.01
C GLY A 157 -13.09 -10.64 -14.34
N ALA A 158 -13.87 -9.56 -14.52
CA ALA A 158 -13.65 -8.61 -15.61
C ALA A 158 -12.36 -7.80 -15.38
N HIS A 159 -11.66 -7.45 -16.45
CA HIS A 159 -10.49 -6.57 -16.38
C HIS A 159 -10.83 -5.23 -15.69
N ASP A 160 -9.83 -4.62 -15.04
CA ASP A 160 -10.02 -3.30 -14.43
C ASP A 160 -10.39 -2.28 -15.53
N PRO A 161 -11.55 -1.61 -15.44
CA PRO A 161 -11.96 -0.62 -16.44
C PRO A 161 -11.19 0.70 -16.31
N TYR A 162 -10.28 0.83 -15.33
CA TYR A 162 -9.58 2.06 -15.01
C TYR A 162 -8.16 2.08 -15.57
N ILE A 163 -7.67 3.29 -15.86
CA ILE A 163 -6.26 3.52 -16.17
C ILE A 163 -5.40 3.17 -14.96
N THR A 164 -4.13 2.78 -15.20
CA THR A 164 -3.21 2.45 -14.11
C THR A 164 -2.86 3.70 -13.28
N ALA A 165 -2.44 3.48 -12.03
CA ALA A 165 -1.92 4.55 -11.17
C ALA A 165 -0.76 5.32 -11.84
N GLY A 166 0.12 4.62 -12.58
CA GLY A 166 1.21 5.24 -13.33
C GLY A 166 0.70 6.20 -14.42
N ALA A 167 -0.34 5.79 -15.17
CA ALA A 167 -0.97 6.63 -16.19
C ALA A 167 -1.73 7.81 -15.56
N ALA A 168 -2.39 7.62 -14.42
CA ALA A 168 -3.07 8.70 -13.71
C ALA A 168 -2.08 9.74 -13.17
N LEU A 169 -0.92 9.33 -12.65
CA LEU A 169 0.18 10.23 -12.29
C LEU A 169 0.69 11.00 -13.52
N ASP A 170 0.83 10.32 -14.67
CA ASP A 170 1.22 10.98 -15.92
C ASP A 170 0.24 12.07 -16.32
N ARG A 171 -1.06 11.82 -16.24
CA ARG A 171 -2.10 12.82 -16.55
C ARG A 171 -2.12 13.96 -15.54
N ALA A 172 -1.87 13.68 -14.25
CA ALA A 172 -1.80 14.70 -13.21
C ALA A 172 -0.61 15.65 -13.43
N PHE A 173 0.52 15.13 -13.91
CA PHE A 173 1.67 15.94 -14.26
C PHE A 173 1.47 16.71 -15.58
N ASP A 174 0.82 16.12 -16.60
CA ASP A 174 0.50 16.81 -17.86
C ASP A 174 -0.39 18.04 -17.67
N ASP A 175 -1.30 18.01 -16.68
CA ASP A 175 -2.10 19.18 -16.30
C ASP A 175 -1.22 20.36 -15.81
N GLY A 176 0.00 20.07 -15.40
CA GLY A 176 1.05 21.05 -15.09
C GLY A 176 0.93 21.71 -13.71
N ARG A 177 -0.25 21.73 -13.07
CA ARG A 177 -0.42 22.35 -11.75
C ARG A 177 0.36 21.59 -10.66
N LEU A 178 0.21 20.27 -10.61
CA LEU A 178 0.99 19.42 -9.69
C LEU A 178 2.49 19.49 -10.00
N ALA A 179 2.86 19.44 -11.29
CA ALA A 179 4.26 19.48 -11.68
C ALA A 179 4.95 20.77 -11.19
N ARG A 180 4.34 21.94 -11.48
CA ARG A 180 4.84 23.23 -11.00
C ARG A 180 4.89 23.31 -9.48
N TRP A 181 3.90 22.75 -8.79
CA TRP A 181 3.88 22.72 -7.32
C TRP A 181 5.06 21.91 -6.75
N LEU A 182 5.38 20.75 -7.33
CA LEU A 182 6.50 19.91 -6.91
C LEU A 182 7.85 20.55 -7.24
N GLU A 183 7.99 21.14 -8.43
CA GLU A 183 9.23 21.77 -8.91
C GLU A 183 9.58 23.06 -8.16
N ALA A 184 8.59 23.77 -7.62
CA ALA A 184 8.81 24.98 -6.83
C ALA A 184 9.35 24.72 -5.41
N ARG A 185 9.53 23.46 -5.01
CA ARG A 185 9.88 23.05 -3.65
C ARG A 185 11.21 22.28 -3.61
N PRO A 186 11.96 22.33 -2.49
CA PRO A 186 13.22 21.61 -2.35
C PRO A 186 13.03 20.11 -2.61
N THR A 187 14.01 19.49 -3.27
CA THR A 187 13.99 18.06 -3.62
C THR A 187 13.70 17.22 -2.37
N PRO A 188 12.61 16.44 -2.35
CA PRO A 188 12.16 15.80 -1.13
C PRO A 188 13.10 14.66 -0.73
N ALA A 189 13.42 14.57 0.56
CA ALA A 189 13.68 13.26 1.15
C ALA A 189 12.31 12.57 1.23
N THR A 190 11.99 11.72 0.25
CA THR A 190 10.77 10.90 0.30
C THR A 190 10.94 9.87 1.40
N SER A 191 10.51 10.21 2.62
CA SER A 191 10.60 9.35 3.80
C SER A 191 9.21 9.11 4.40
N GLY A 192 8.94 7.89 4.85
CA GLY A 192 7.70 7.57 5.56
C GLY A 192 7.61 8.24 6.94
N ALA A 193 8.71 8.83 7.41
CA ALA A 193 8.81 9.53 8.69
C ALA A 193 8.54 11.04 8.60
N GLY A 194 8.45 11.62 7.38
CA GLY A 194 7.93 12.97 7.12
C GLY A 194 8.52 14.06 8.01
N GLY A 195 9.82 14.32 7.86
CA GLY A 195 10.47 15.47 8.49
C GLY A 195 9.83 16.78 8.04
N ALA A 196 10.01 17.85 8.81
CA ALA A 196 9.59 19.17 8.36
C ALA A 196 10.35 19.56 7.08
N GLY A 197 9.62 20.03 6.07
CA GLY A 197 10.15 20.33 4.74
C GLY A 197 10.03 19.17 3.74
N ASP A 198 9.77 17.93 4.18
CA ASP A 198 9.59 16.80 3.27
C ASP A 198 8.25 16.90 2.53
N ILE A 199 8.27 16.55 1.23
CA ILE A 199 7.05 16.30 0.48
C ILE A 199 6.60 14.88 0.78
N VAL A 200 5.42 14.76 1.36
CA VAL A 200 4.69 13.50 1.56
C VAL A 200 3.51 13.46 0.60
N GLY A 201 3.11 12.29 0.17
CA GLY A 201 2.03 12.17 -0.80
C GLY A 201 1.96 10.80 -1.44
N GLY A 202 1.02 10.67 -2.37
CA GLY A 202 0.77 9.43 -3.08
C GLY A 202 -0.37 9.55 -4.07
N ILE A 203 -0.75 8.40 -4.61
CA ILE A 203 -1.91 8.26 -5.48
C ILE A 203 -2.84 7.19 -4.91
N LYS A 204 -4.14 7.46 -4.99
CA LYS A 204 -5.19 6.53 -4.59
C LYS A 204 -6.41 6.58 -5.49
N LEU A 205 -7.11 5.46 -5.58
CA LEU A 205 -8.38 5.36 -6.27
C LEU A 205 -9.52 5.44 -5.24
N GLU A 206 -10.37 6.46 -5.35
CA GLU A 206 -11.58 6.62 -4.53
C GLU A 206 -12.83 6.59 -5.40
N GLY A 207 -13.63 5.53 -5.26
CA GLY A 207 -14.71 5.25 -6.19
C GLY A 207 -14.19 5.18 -7.63
N ASN A 208 -14.61 6.14 -8.46
CA ASN A 208 -14.19 6.25 -9.86
C ASN A 208 -13.21 7.41 -10.10
N ILE A 209 -12.51 7.88 -9.05
CA ILE A 209 -11.61 9.03 -9.11
C ILE A 209 -10.21 8.64 -8.63
N TRP A 210 -9.20 8.87 -9.45
CA TRP A 210 -7.82 8.92 -8.98
C TRP A 210 -7.58 10.24 -8.26
N ARG A 211 -7.17 10.18 -6.98
CA ARG A 211 -6.67 11.32 -6.21
C ARG A 211 -5.17 11.24 -6.12
N VAL A 212 -4.49 12.24 -6.65
CA VAL A 212 -3.05 12.45 -6.49
C VAL A 212 -2.85 13.58 -5.50
N LEU A 213 -2.27 13.27 -4.34
CA LEU A 213 -2.05 14.22 -3.25
C LEU A 213 -0.55 14.41 -3.04
N ALA A 214 -0.11 15.66 -2.96
CA ALA A 214 1.18 16.04 -2.44
C ALA A 214 1.00 17.08 -1.34
N ALA A 215 1.75 16.94 -0.25
CA ALA A 215 1.70 17.80 0.91
C ALA A 215 3.12 18.06 1.40
N GLN A 216 3.39 19.26 1.86
CA GLN A 216 4.64 19.62 2.50
C GLN A 216 4.35 20.23 3.87
N LYS A 217 4.94 19.66 4.91
CA LYS A 217 4.91 20.25 6.25
C LYS A 217 5.89 21.42 6.30
N THR A 218 5.42 22.63 6.63
CA THR A 218 6.29 23.80 6.86
C THR A 218 6.32 24.14 8.35
N LEU A 219 7.52 24.38 8.89
CA LEU A 219 7.74 24.82 10.27
C LEU A 219 7.97 26.34 10.29
N VAL A 220 6.93 27.16 10.44
CA VAL A 220 7.06 28.58 10.86
C VAL A 220 5.72 29.11 11.38
N PRO A 221 5.69 29.97 12.42
CA PRO A 221 5.63 29.62 13.85
C PRO A 221 4.44 28.72 14.27
N ASP A 222 3.53 28.42 13.34
CA ASP A 222 2.41 27.48 13.50
C ASP A 222 2.60 26.33 12.50
N TYR A 223 2.19 25.11 12.84
CA TYR A 223 2.20 24.01 11.87
C TYR A 223 1.26 24.32 10.70
N ARG A 224 1.82 24.66 9.52
CA ARG A 224 1.06 24.81 8.27
C ARG A 224 1.47 23.71 7.29
N SER A 225 0.48 22.96 6.78
CA SER A 225 0.66 22.12 5.60
C SER A 225 0.31 22.93 4.36
N SER A 226 1.18 22.92 3.35
CA SER A 226 0.82 23.30 1.99
C SER A 226 0.52 22.03 1.22
N GLU A 227 -0.61 21.97 0.53
CA GLU A 227 -1.11 20.75 -0.10
C GLU A 227 -1.64 21.03 -1.49
N ILE A 228 -1.47 20.07 -2.40
CA ILE A 228 -2.13 20.06 -3.70
C ILE A 228 -2.74 18.69 -3.96
N GLU A 229 -3.99 18.69 -4.38
CA GLU A 229 -4.73 17.50 -4.78
C GLU A 229 -5.23 17.65 -6.22
N VAL A 230 -4.87 16.68 -7.06
CA VAL A 230 -5.42 16.54 -8.41
C VAL A 230 -6.36 15.34 -8.42
N ARG A 231 -7.61 15.57 -8.83
CA ARG A 231 -8.61 14.52 -9.03
C ARG A 231 -8.77 14.25 -10.51
N LEU A 232 -8.66 12.98 -10.91
CA LEU A 232 -8.85 12.54 -12.29
C LEU A 232 -9.92 11.46 -12.36
N ASP A 233 -10.71 11.45 -13.43
CA ASP A 233 -11.60 10.34 -13.72
C ASP A 233 -10.79 9.06 -13.95
N ALA A 234 -11.18 7.98 -13.29
CA ALA A 234 -10.41 6.74 -13.30
C ALA A 234 -10.46 6.00 -14.64
N ARG A 235 -11.45 6.27 -15.51
CA ARG A 235 -11.60 5.59 -16.80
C ARG A 235 -10.73 6.19 -17.88
N ASP A 236 -10.61 7.52 -17.93
CA ASP A 236 -9.95 8.23 -19.04
C ASP A 236 -8.79 9.15 -18.59
N GLY A 237 -8.63 9.36 -17.28
CA GLY A 237 -7.61 10.23 -16.71
C GLY A 237 -7.86 11.71 -16.91
N ARG A 238 -9.08 12.12 -17.28
CA ARG A 238 -9.46 13.53 -17.41
C ARG A 238 -9.44 14.19 -16.03
N VAL A 239 -8.78 15.34 -15.93
CA VAL A 239 -8.77 16.12 -14.68
C VAL A 239 -10.18 16.62 -14.39
N VAL A 240 -10.70 16.25 -13.22
CA VAL A 240 -12.01 16.65 -12.71
C VAL A 240 -11.89 17.91 -11.86
N SER A 241 -10.87 17.99 -11.01
CA SER A 241 -10.62 19.16 -10.17
C SER A 241 -9.18 19.21 -9.67
N VAL A 242 -8.72 20.41 -9.34
CA VAL A 242 -7.46 20.63 -8.62
C VAL A 242 -7.72 21.56 -7.44
N VAL A 243 -7.25 21.16 -6.27
CA VAL A 243 -7.41 21.93 -5.02
C VAL A 243 -6.02 22.14 -4.43
N GLU A 244 -5.67 23.39 -4.18
CA GLU A 244 -4.43 23.78 -3.48
C GLU A 244 -4.81 24.44 -2.16
N ARG A 245 -4.10 24.11 -1.07
CA ARG A 245 -4.35 24.56 0.30
C ARG A 245 -3.05 25.00 0.97
#